data_AF-A0A1Y1KMH2-F1
#
_entry.id   AF-A0A1Y1KMH2-F1
#
_cell.length_a   1.000
_cell.length_b   1.000
_cell.length_c   1.000
_cell.angle_alpha   90.00
_cell.angle_beta   90.00
_cell.angle_gamma   90.00
#
_symmetry.space_group_name_H-M   'P 1'
#
loop_
_entity.id
_entity.type
_entity.pdbx_description
1 polymer ?
#
loop_
_entity_poly.entity_id
_entity_poly.type
_entity_poly.pdbx_seq_one_letter_code
_entity_poly.pdbx_strand_id
1 'polypeptide(L)'
;MRRRIQAINSEDAPSAEKARRMHELLLEGYRASQVANRRKPTPPMEEEALGHQLGPSTSPGPLESLKSWYNHATDQPSMADKFILSDSDIAPTFAPIRPRKGSDVELQGQGSTTPLESQAPLGCQHYERNVKLQCFTCKKWYTCRFCHDAAEDHSLVRRETRNMLCMLCGTPQKASDMCINCGEVSAHYYCNICKLWENRK
;
A
#
# COMPACT_ATOMS: atom_id res chain seq x y z
N MET A 1 -22.42 -2.42 16.21
CA MET A 1 -21.09 -1.90 16.57
C MET A 1 -20.99 -0.36 16.53
N ARG A 2 -21.17 0.29 15.37
CA ARG A 2 -20.99 1.76 15.23
C ARG A 2 -21.87 2.61 16.17
N ARG A 3 -23.13 2.22 16.40
CA ARG A 3 -24.02 2.88 17.36
C ARG A 3 -23.56 2.75 18.83
N ARG A 4 -22.98 1.60 19.21
CA ARG A 4 -22.46 1.35 20.58
C ARG A 4 -21.22 2.20 20.87
N ILE A 5 -20.36 2.39 19.87
CA ILE A 5 -19.19 3.28 19.96
C ILE A 5 -19.61 4.74 20.10
N GLN A 6 -20.60 5.17 19.31
CA GLN A 6 -21.12 6.54 19.39
C GLN A 6 -21.75 6.83 20.76
N ALA A 7 -22.45 5.85 21.34
CA ALA A 7 -23.03 5.97 22.70
C ALA A 7 -21.95 6.22 23.77
N ILE A 8 -20.87 5.43 23.79
CA ILE A 8 -19.77 5.59 24.78
C ILE A 8 -19.09 6.96 24.64
N ASN A 9 -18.95 7.46 23.40
CA ASN A 9 -18.34 8.76 23.17
C ASN A 9 -19.24 9.92 23.60
N SER A 10 -20.57 9.77 23.49
CA SER A 10 -21.57 10.79 23.86
C SER A 10 -21.90 10.87 25.35
N GLU A 11 -21.48 9.91 26.16
CA GLU A 11 -21.69 9.92 27.61
C GLU A 11 -20.87 11.02 28.30
N ASP A 12 -21.37 11.65 29.37
CA ASP A 12 -20.57 12.53 30.22
C ASP A 12 -19.78 11.71 31.24
N ALA A 13 -18.65 11.15 30.78
CA ALA A 13 -17.73 10.38 31.59
C ALA A 13 -16.27 10.83 31.39
N PRO A 14 -15.39 10.66 32.39
CA PRO A 14 -13.97 10.96 32.25
C PRO A 14 -13.34 10.13 31.11
N SER A 15 -12.39 10.73 30.40
CA SER A 15 -11.76 10.11 29.22
C SER A 15 -11.17 8.72 29.49
N ALA A 16 -10.63 8.49 30.70
CA ALA A 16 -10.07 7.20 31.08
C ALA A 16 -11.15 6.11 31.17
N GLU A 17 -12.35 6.46 31.64
CA GLU A 17 -13.47 5.53 31.78
C GLU A 17 -14.09 5.20 30.41
N LYS A 18 -14.23 6.21 29.54
CA LYS A 18 -14.62 6.00 28.13
C LYS A 18 -13.66 5.06 27.41
N ALA A 19 -12.35 5.22 27.62
CA ALA A 19 -11.33 4.35 27.02
C ALA A 19 -11.46 2.89 27.48
N ARG A 20 -11.74 2.64 28.77
CA ARG A 20 -11.98 1.29 29.30
C ARG A 20 -13.22 0.65 28.67
N ARG A 21 -14.33 1.39 28.59
CA ARG A 21 -15.58 0.90 27.98
C ARG A 21 -15.42 0.61 26.49
N MET A 22 -14.69 1.46 25.77
CA MET A 22 -14.35 1.25 24.38
C MET A 22 -13.50 -0.02 24.19
N HIS A 23 -12.50 -0.23 25.04
CA HIS A 23 -11.65 -1.41 25.01
C HIS A 23 -12.45 -2.71 25.27
N GLU A 24 -13.35 -2.69 26.25
CA GLU A 24 -14.21 -3.83 26.56
C GLU A 24 -15.16 -4.18 25.41
N LEU A 25 -15.83 -3.17 24.84
CA LEU A 25 -16.71 -3.35 23.69
C LEU A 25 -15.98 -3.95 22.48
N LEU A 26 -14.74 -3.54 22.23
CA LEU A 26 -13.92 -4.06 21.13
C LEU A 26 -13.44 -5.50 21.37
N LEU A 27 -13.23 -5.90 22.63
CA LEU A 27 -12.77 -7.24 23.00
C LEU A 27 -13.90 -8.26 23.21
N GLU A 28 -15.16 -7.85 23.23
CA GLU A 28 -16.34 -8.72 23.43
C GLU A 28 -16.36 -9.91 22.46
N GLY A 29 -16.11 -9.68 21.17
CA GLY A 29 -16.06 -10.74 20.16
C GLY A 29 -14.86 -11.68 20.32
N TYR A 30 -13.70 -11.14 20.73
CA TYR A 30 -12.50 -11.95 21.00
C TYR A 30 -12.73 -12.88 22.20
N ARG A 31 -13.28 -12.35 23.30
CA ARG A 31 -13.60 -13.14 24.50
C ARG A 31 -14.65 -14.22 24.20
N ALA A 32 -15.70 -13.89 23.44
CA ALA A 32 -16.72 -14.86 23.04
C ALA A 32 -16.13 -16.01 22.19
N SER A 33 -15.19 -15.70 21.29
CA SER A 33 -14.53 -16.70 20.45
C SER A 33 -13.60 -17.64 21.24
N GLN A 34 -12.90 -17.14 22.26
CA GLN A 34 -12.05 -17.96 23.13
C GLN A 34 -12.85 -18.99 23.94
N VAL A 35 -14.04 -18.61 24.44
CA VAL A 35 -14.91 -19.52 25.20
C VAL A 35 -15.50 -20.60 24.30
N ALA A 36 -15.85 -20.27 23.06
CA ALA A 36 -16.32 -21.25 22.07
C ALA A 36 -15.23 -22.26 21.67
N ASN A 37 -13.97 -21.82 21.57
CA ASN A 37 -12.85 -22.69 21.18
C ASN A 37 -12.42 -23.67 22.29
N ARG A 38 -12.70 -23.36 23.57
CA ARG A 38 -12.45 -24.26 24.71
C ARG A 38 -13.44 -25.42 24.83
N ARG A 39 -14.50 -25.47 24.02
CA ARG A 39 -15.56 -26.49 24.09
C ARG A 39 -15.45 -27.62 23.05
N LYS A 40 -14.42 -27.64 22.21
CA LYS A 40 -14.18 -28.76 21.28
C LYS A 40 -13.37 -29.86 21.98
N PRO A 41 -13.90 -31.09 22.18
CA PRO A 41 -13.11 -32.22 22.60
C PRO A 41 -12.24 -32.71 21.44
N THR A 42 -10.94 -32.85 21.67
CA THR A 42 -9.99 -33.55 20.79
C THR A 42 -10.11 -35.07 21.01
N PRO A 43 -10.27 -35.90 19.96
CA PRO A 43 -10.04 -37.35 20.09
C PRO A 43 -8.52 -37.66 20.02
N PRO A 44 -8.04 -38.76 20.65
CA PRO A 44 -6.62 -39.01 20.83
C PRO A 44 -5.96 -39.74 19.64
N MET A 45 -4.64 -39.58 19.60
CA MET A 45 -3.61 -40.10 18.68
C MET A 45 -3.56 -41.62 18.57
N GLU A 46 -3.20 -42.16 17.39
CA GLU A 46 -2.42 -43.43 17.25
C GLU A 46 -1.46 -43.36 16.04
N GLU A 47 -0.36 -44.10 16.14
CA GLU A 47 0.94 -43.99 15.45
C GLU A 47 1.23 -45.26 14.59
N GLU A 48 2.21 -45.15 13.67
CA GLU A 48 3.08 -46.21 13.12
C GLU A 48 2.81 -46.95 11.76
N ALA A 49 3.95 -47.12 11.06
CA ALA A 49 4.42 -48.21 10.17
C ALA A 49 4.17 -48.24 8.64
N LEU A 50 5.30 -48.36 7.93
CA LEU A 50 5.54 -48.61 6.49
C LEU A 50 5.14 -50.02 6.00
N GLY A 51 4.73 -50.16 4.73
CA GLY A 51 4.74 -51.45 4.00
C GLY A 51 4.00 -51.48 2.65
N HIS A 52 4.72 -51.71 1.55
CA HIS A 52 4.27 -51.73 0.14
C HIS A 52 3.48 -52.98 -0.28
N GLN A 53 2.57 -52.87 -1.28
CA GLN A 53 2.46 -53.78 -2.45
C GLN A 53 1.40 -53.31 -3.50
N LEU A 54 1.65 -53.66 -4.78
CA LEU A 54 1.03 -53.11 -6.01
C LEU A 54 -0.13 -53.94 -6.58
N GLY A 55 -1.14 -53.22 -7.11
CA GLY A 55 -1.93 -53.55 -8.32
C GLY A 55 -3.43 -53.89 -8.12
N PRO A 56 -4.28 -53.76 -9.16
CA PRO A 56 -4.49 -52.60 -10.04
C PRO A 56 -5.97 -52.15 -9.96
N SER A 57 -6.25 -50.87 -9.75
CA SER A 57 -7.59 -50.33 -10.02
C SER A 57 -7.56 -48.83 -10.24
N THR A 58 -8.26 -48.44 -11.29
CA THR A 58 -8.38 -47.13 -11.89
C THR A 58 -8.81 -46.06 -10.90
N SER A 59 -7.94 -45.08 -10.63
CA SER A 59 -8.35 -43.72 -10.29
C SER A 59 -7.24 -42.73 -10.67
N PRO A 60 -7.54 -41.63 -11.39
CA PRO A 60 -6.53 -40.65 -11.78
C PRO A 60 -6.03 -39.89 -10.55
N GLY A 61 -4.70 -39.78 -10.41
CA GLY A 61 -4.05 -39.13 -9.27
C GLY A 61 -4.10 -37.59 -9.26
N PRO A 62 -3.54 -36.94 -8.22
CA PRO A 62 -3.72 -35.53 -7.90
C PRO A 62 -3.17 -34.52 -8.92
N LEU A 63 -2.42 -34.99 -9.92
CA LEU A 63 -1.80 -34.12 -10.93
C LEU A 63 -2.70 -33.88 -12.16
N GLU A 64 -3.82 -34.59 -12.30
CA GLU A 64 -4.86 -34.27 -13.30
C GLU A 64 -5.89 -33.26 -12.78
N SER A 65 -5.81 -32.82 -11.52
CA SER A 65 -6.50 -31.59 -11.07
C SER A 65 -5.76 -30.31 -11.48
N LEU A 66 -4.52 -30.44 -11.98
CA LEU A 66 -3.73 -29.30 -12.43
C LEU A 66 -3.92 -28.97 -13.93
N LYS A 67 -4.56 -29.85 -14.71
CA LYS A 67 -4.87 -29.59 -16.12
C LYS A 67 -6.29 -29.08 -16.39
N SER A 68 -7.21 -29.19 -15.43
CA SER A 68 -8.57 -28.66 -15.58
C SER A 68 -8.66 -27.14 -15.41
N TRP A 69 -7.68 -26.52 -14.75
CA TRP A 69 -7.55 -25.06 -14.67
C TRP A 69 -6.77 -24.46 -15.84
N TYR A 70 -6.15 -25.30 -16.68
CA TYR A 70 -5.29 -24.84 -17.77
C TYR A 70 -6.02 -24.70 -19.11
N ASN A 71 -7.27 -25.17 -19.23
CA ASN A 71 -7.94 -25.29 -20.54
C ASN A 71 -9.35 -24.67 -20.63
N HIS A 72 -9.75 -23.80 -19.69
CA HIS A 72 -10.98 -23.01 -19.83
C HIS A 72 -10.77 -21.53 -19.49
N ALA A 73 -10.17 -20.82 -20.44
CA ALA A 73 -10.54 -19.48 -20.88
C ALA A 73 -9.34 -18.93 -21.69
N THR A 74 -9.23 -19.31 -22.96
CA THR A 74 -9.54 -18.39 -24.08
C THR A 74 -8.82 -17.05 -23.93
N ASP A 75 -7.92 -16.79 -24.88
CA ASP A 75 -7.44 -15.47 -25.32
C ASP A 75 -8.57 -14.44 -25.41
N GLN A 76 -9.01 -13.95 -24.27
CA GLN A 76 -9.50 -12.59 -24.14
C GLN A 76 -8.24 -11.77 -23.93
N PRO A 77 -7.89 -10.82 -24.81
CA PRO A 77 -6.97 -9.78 -24.41
C PRO A 77 -7.66 -9.03 -23.28
N SER A 78 -7.41 -9.46 -22.04
CA SER A 78 -7.58 -8.65 -20.84
C SER A 78 -6.94 -7.35 -21.22
N MET A 79 -7.73 -6.30 -21.47
CA MET A 79 -7.21 -4.99 -21.85
C MET A 79 -6.10 -4.68 -20.86
N ALA A 80 -4.86 -4.87 -21.28
CA ALA A 80 -3.71 -4.43 -20.54
C ALA A 80 -4.01 -2.96 -20.32
N ASP A 81 -4.21 -2.53 -19.07
CA ASP A 81 -4.56 -1.16 -18.70
C ASP A 81 -3.63 -0.24 -19.50
N LYS A 82 -4.10 0.23 -20.66
CA LYS A 82 -3.24 0.92 -21.61
C LYS A 82 -3.14 2.31 -21.06
N PHE A 83 -2.12 2.53 -20.23
CA PHE A 83 -1.85 3.81 -19.63
C PHE A 83 -1.57 4.80 -20.76
N ILE A 84 -2.51 5.71 -21.00
CA ILE A 84 -2.30 6.85 -21.89
C ILE A 84 -1.53 7.88 -21.07
N LEU A 85 -0.23 8.00 -21.32
CA LEU A 85 0.66 8.96 -20.67
C LEU A 85 0.98 10.11 -21.63
N SER A 86 0.93 11.33 -21.13
CA SER A 86 1.49 12.50 -21.80
C SER A 86 2.94 12.74 -21.38
N ASP A 87 3.68 13.55 -22.13
CA ASP A 87 5.05 13.93 -21.77
C ASP A 87 5.11 14.63 -20.39
N SER A 88 4.05 15.35 -20.03
CA SER A 88 3.92 16.00 -18.72
C SER A 88 3.75 15.00 -17.58
N ASP A 89 3.14 13.84 -17.83
CA ASP A 89 2.98 12.78 -16.84
C ASP A 89 4.33 12.12 -16.53
N ILE A 90 5.16 11.89 -17.55
CA ILE A 90 6.46 11.22 -17.42
C ILE A 90 7.50 12.15 -16.78
N ALA A 91 7.39 13.47 -17.00
CA ALA A 91 8.34 14.45 -16.46
C ALA A 91 8.50 14.32 -14.93
N PRO A 92 9.71 14.08 -14.40
CA PRO A 92 9.92 13.95 -12.95
C PRO A 92 9.63 15.27 -12.25
N THR A 93 9.16 15.18 -11.01
CA THR A 93 9.01 16.35 -10.12
C THR A 93 10.00 16.25 -8.98
N PHE A 94 10.46 17.40 -8.50
CA PHE A 94 11.48 17.49 -7.46
C PHE A 94 10.93 18.18 -6.20
N ALA A 95 11.34 17.67 -5.04
CA ALA A 95 11.08 18.28 -3.75
C ALA A 95 12.11 19.39 -3.48
N PRO A 96 11.71 20.50 -2.83
CA PRO A 96 12.63 21.58 -2.48
C PRO A 96 13.75 21.11 -1.55
N ILE A 97 14.99 21.53 -1.82
CA ILE A 97 16.12 21.29 -0.93
C ILE A 97 15.90 22.10 0.36
N ARG A 98 15.73 21.41 1.49
CA ARG A 98 15.61 22.07 2.79
C ARG A 98 17.00 22.25 3.39
N PRO A 99 17.43 23.48 3.73
CA PRO A 99 18.69 23.67 4.43
C PRO A 99 18.62 22.98 5.79
N ARG A 100 19.65 22.21 6.14
CA ARG A 100 19.77 21.63 7.48
C ARG A 100 19.89 22.78 8.49
N LYS A 101 18.94 22.88 9.41
CA LYS A 101 18.99 23.84 10.51
C LYS A 101 20.05 23.37 11.51
N GLY A 102 21.29 23.85 11.36
CA GLY A 102 22.40 23.39 12.21
C GLY A 102 23.80 23.95 11.93
N SER A 103 23.96 25.00 11.11
CA SER A 103 25.19 25.79 11.10
C SER A 103 24.81 27.25 11.34
N ASP A 104 25.02 27.69 12.57
CA ASP A 104 25.06 29.11 12.94
C ASP A 104 26.27 29.75 12.25
N VAL A 105 26.04 30.35 11.08
CA VAL A 105 26.93 31.37 10.49
C VAL A 105 26.01 32.36 9.79
N GLU A 106 25.62 33.40 10.51
CA GLU A 106 25.34 34.69 9.87
C GLU A 106 26.62 35.13 9.15
N LEU A 107 26.56 35.29 7.83
CA LEU A 107 27.18 36.44 7.17
C LEU A 107 26.58 36.63 5.77
N GLN A 108 26.46 37.89 5.41
CA GLN A 108 25.75 38.47 4.28
C GLN A 108 26.44 38.21 2.93
N GLY A 109 25.65 38.29 1.85
CA GLY A 109 26.13 38.82 0.57
C GLY A 109 26.57 37.80 -0.49
N GLN A 110 25.83 37.82 -1.60
CA GLN A 110 26.25 37.54 -2.98
C GLN A 110 27.47 36.62 -3.19
N GLY A 111 27.19 35.37 -3.56
CA GLY A 111 28.19 34.46 -4.09
C GLY A 111 27.52 33.46 -5.01
N SER A 112 27.62 33.72 -6.31
CA SER A 112 27.34 32.75 -7.36
C SER A 112 28.45 31.69 -7.31
N THR A 113 28.28 30.69 -6.45
CA THR A 113 29.11 29.49 -6.42
C THR A 113 28.18 28.31 -6.60
N THR A 114 28.19 27.78 -7.82
CA THR A 114 27.55 26.53 -8.22
C THR A 114 27.78 25.45 -7.15
N PRO A 115 26.73 24.98 -6.44
CA PRO A 115 26.86 23.77 -5.65
C PRO A 115 26.91 22.61 -6.63
N LEU A 116 28.01 21.86 -6.56
CA LEU A 116 28.17 20.50 -7.10
C LEU A 116 26.82 19.76 -7.07
N GLU A 117 26.41 19.21 -8.22
CA GLU A 117 25.10 18.59 -8.53
C GLU A 117 24.59 17.63 -7.45
N SER A 118 24.03 18.16 -6.37
CA SER A 118 23.09 17.43 -5.54
C SER A 118 21.74 17.59 -6.21
N GLN A 119 21.41 16.67 -7.11
CA GLN A 119 20.09 16.64 -7.72
C GLN A 119 19.05 16.68 -6.59
N ALA A 120 18.11 17.62 -6.70
CA ALA A 120 17.04 17.75 -5.72
C ALA A 120 16.32 16.39 -5.60
N PRO A 121 15.92 15.96 -4.39
CA PRO A 121 15.23 14.69 -4.21
C PRO A 121 13.94 14.66 -5.02
N LEU A 122 13.56 13.50 -5.57
CA LEU A 122 12.30 13.36 -6.27
C LEU A 122 11.11 13.58 -5.32
N GLY A 123 10.06 14.21 -5.83
CA GLY A 123 8.84 14.48 -5.09
C GLY A 123 8.29 15.89 -5.33
N CYS A 124 7.75 16.49 -4.27
CA CYS A 124 7.17 17.83 -4.27
C CYS A 124 7.33 18.45 -2.87
N GLN A 125 6.88 19.69 -2.64
CA GLN A 125 7.01 20.32 -1.31
C GLN A 125 6.36 19.52 -0.16
N HIS A 126 5.36 18.70 -0.50
CA HIS A 126 4.56 17.95 0.46
C HIS A 126 5.19 16.63 0.88
N TYR A 127 5.85 15.94 -0.06
CA TYR A 127 6.33 14.56 0.09
C TYR A 127 7.53 14.32 -0.81
N GLU A 128 8.54 13.64 -0.29
CA GLU A 128 9.65 13.10 -1.08
C GLU A 128 9.30 11.65 -1.44
N ARG A 129 9.39 11.28 -2.72
CA ARG A 129 8.99 9.96 -3.23
C ARG A 129 9.51 9.77 -4.65
N ASN A 130 9.61 8.52 -5.12
CA ASN A 130 10.11 8.22 -6.48
C ASN A 130 8.98 7.96 -7.50
N VAL A 131 7.71 8.09 -7.10
CA VAL A 131 6.54 7.77 -7.95
C VAL A 131 5.48 8.88 -7.96
N LYS A 132 4.75 9.02 -9.07
CA LYS A 132 3.47 9.72 -9.14
C LYS A 132 2.32 8.73 -8.92
N LEU A 133 1.22 9.18 -8.34
CA LEU A 133 0.00 8.40 -8.15
C LEU A 133 -1.05 8.75 -9.20
N GLN A 134 -1.85 7.76 -9.60
CA GLN A 134 -3.01 8.01 -10.46
C GLN A 134 -4.24 8.31 -9.61
N CYS A 135 -4.94 9.41 -9.90
CA CYS A 135 -6.24 9.65 -9.30
C CYS A 135 -7.25 8.60 -9.79
N PHE A 136 -8.03 8.02 -8.86
CA PHE A 136 -9.08 7.06 -9.24
C PHE A 136 -10.22 7.73 -10.00
N THR A 137 -10.54 8.99 -9.68
CA THR A 137 -11.67 9.74 -10.26
C THR A 137 -11.33 10.26 -11.66
N CYS A 138 -10.29 11.08 -11.80
CA CYS A 138 -9.96 11.75 -13.07
C CYS A 138 -8.90 11.03 -13.91
N LYS A 139 -8.30 9.93 -13.42
CA LYS A 139 -7.27 9.11 -14.10
C LYS A 139 -5.97 9.83 -14.47
N LYS A 140 -5.82 11.10 -14.08
CA LYS A 140 -4.61 11.92 -14.23
C LYS A 140 -3.54 11.56 -13.18
N TRP A 141 -2.28 11.92 -13.46
CA TRP A 141 -1.12 11.60 -12.63
C TRP A 141 -0.63 12.81 -11.85
N TYR A 142 -0.40 12.63 -10.55
CA TYR A 142 0.14 13.69 -9.70
C TYR A 142 1.18 13.14 -8.75
N THR A 143 2.10 14.00 -8.35
CA THR A 143 3.09 13.63 -7.34
C THR A 143 2.42 13.33 -6.01
N CYS A 144 1.40 14.07 -5.58
CA CYS A 144 0.69 13.80 -4.32
C CYS A 144 -0.77 14.28 -4.33
N ARG A 145 -1.52 13.90 -3.27
CA ARG A 145 -2.92 14.34 -3.11
C ARG A 145 -3.07 15.86 -3.05
N PHE A 146 -2.15 16.58 -2.40
CA PHE A 146 -2.29 18.03 -2.24
C PHE A 146 -2.01 18.75 -3.56
N CYS A 147 -1.07 18.25 -4.37
CA CYS A 147 -0.84 18.75 -5.73
C CYS A 147 -2.06 18.48 -6.63
N HIS A 148 -2.72 17.34 -6.47
CA HIS A 148 -3.98 17.06 -7.16
C HIS A 148 -5.09 18.02 -6.73
N ASP A 149 -5.38 18.08 -5.43
CA ASP A 149 -6.50 18.85 -4.87
C ASP A 149 -6.36 20.37 -5.10
N ALA A 150 -5.14 20.85 -5.36
CA ALA A 150 -4.87 22.24 -5.74
C ALA A 150 -5.12 22.53 -7.23
N ALA A 151 -5.02 21.50 -8.09
CA ALA A 151 -5.16 21.63 -9.55
C ALA A 151 -6.56 21.23 -10.06
N GLU A 152 -7.28 20.42 -9.29
CA GLU A 152 -8.57 19.85 -9.67
C GLU A 152 -9.69 20.29 -8.72
N ASP A 153 -10.93 20.17 -9.17
CA ASP A 153 -12.15 20.56 -8.44
C ASP A 153 -12.67 19.48 -7.45
N HIS A 154 -11.89 18.42 -7.24
CA HIS A 154 -12.24 17.31 -6.37
C HIS A 154 -11.03 16.82 -5.57
N SER A 155 -11.30 16.13 -4.46
CA SER A 155 -10.24 15.57 -3.61
C SER A 155 -9.84 14.16 -4.04
N LEU A 156 -8.54 13.86 -3.96
CA LEU A 156 -7.99 12.55 -4.25
C LEU A 156 -8.18 11.58 -3.08
N VAL A 157 -8.91 10.48 -3.33
CA VAL A 157 -9.11 9.39 -2.37
C VAL A 157 -7.94 8.40 -2.45
N ARG A 158 -6.92 8.58 -1.59
CA ARG A 158 -5.67 7.79 -1.67
C ARG A 158 -5.88 6.27 -1.63
N ARG A 159 -6.81 5.79 -0.80
CA ARG A 159 -7.09 4.34 -0.66
C ARG A 159 -7.58 3.68 -1.95
N GLU A 160 -8.13 4.47 -2.87
CA GLU A 160 -8.62 3.99 -4.17
C GLU A 160 -7.57 4.06 -5.26
N THR A 161 -6.39 4.64 -4.99
CA THR A 161 -5.27 4.66 -5.94
C THR A 161 -4.80 3.24 -6.21
N ARG A 162 -4.93 2.79 -7.46
CA ARG A 162 -4.52 1.44 -7.88
C ARG A 162 -3.20 1.42 -8.64
N ASN A 163 -2.84 2.54 -9.26
CA ASN A 163 -1.71 2.62 -10.17
C ASN A 163 -0.73 3.72 -9.73
N MET A 164 0.55 3.52 -10.05
CA MET A 164 1.64 4.46 -9.83
C MET A 164 2.51 4.55 -11.09
N LEU A 165 3.22 5.66 -11.23
CA LEU A 165 4.12 5.94 -12.34
C LEU A 165 5.51 6.22 -11.77
N CYS A 166 6.49 5.41 -12.16
CA CYS A 166 7.87 5.57 -11.71
C CYS A 166 8.48 6.84 -12.32
N MET A 167 9.00 7.74 -11.49
CA MET A 167 9.66 8.97 -11.96
C MET A 167 11.12 8.74 -12.37
N LEU A 168 11.70 7.58 -12.06
CA LEU A 168 13.07 7.22 -12.45
C LEU A 168 13.13 6.69 -13.89
N CYS A 169 12.17 5.86 -14.27
CA CYS A 169 12.16 5.17 -15.57
C CYS A 169 10.87 5.36 -16.38
N GLY A 170 9.93 6.18 -15.90
CA GLY A 170 8.68 6.48 -16.61
C GLY A 170 7.70 5.31 -16.73
N THR A 171 7.88 4.21 -15.99
CA THR A 171 7.02 3.02 -16.12
C THR A 171 5.73 3.16 -15.30
N PRO A 172 4.54 3.11 -15.94
CA PRO A 172 3.28 3.01 -15.22
C PRO A 172 3.01 1.55 -14.80
N GLN A 173 2.50 1.35 -13.60
CA GLN A 173 2.27 0.03 -13.02
C GLN A 173 1.22 0.07 -11.90
N LYS A 174 0.89 -1.10 -11.34
CA LYS A 174 0.12 -1.19 -10.10
C LYS A 174 0.90 -0.60 -8.93
N ALA A 175 0.18 0.01 -7.99
CA ALA A 175 0.75 0.60 -6.78
C ALA A 175 1.49 -0.45 -5.95
N SER A 176 2.80 -0.24 -5.78
CA SER A 176 3.73 -1.16 -5.12
C SER A 176 4.82 -0.40 -4.34
N ASP A 177 5.63 -1.12 -3.58
CA ASP A 177 6.86 -0.60 -2.95
C ASP A 177 8.06 -0.54 -3.90
N MET A 178 8.05 -1.28 -5.01
CA MET A 178 9.13 -1.33 -6.01
C MET A 178 8.64 -1.16 -7.44
N CYS A 179 9.49 -0.59 -8.29
CA CYS A 179 9.23 -0.50 -9.71
C CYS A 179 9.43 -1.86 -10.41
N ILE A 180 8.48 -2.29 -11.24
CA ILE A 180 8.58 -3.58 -11.96
C ILE A 180 9.62 -3.56 -13.09
N ASN A 181 9.97 -2.38 -13.60
CA ASN A 181 10.89 -2.24 -14.73
C ASN A 181 12.33 -2.01 -14.27
N CYS A 182 12.57 -1.02 -13.40
CA CYS A 182 13.93 -0.70 -12.94
C CYS A 182 14.31 -1.31 -11.59
N GLY A 183 13.39 -1.99 -10.89
CA GLY A 183 13.65 -2.62 -9.59
C GLY A 183 13.82 -1.65 -8.40
N GLU A 184 13.91 -0.35 -8.65
CA GLU A 184 14.11 0.66 -7.61
C GLU A 184 12.94 0.77 -6.63
N VAL A 185 13.28 1.07 -5.37
CA VAL A 185 12.28 1.32 -4.33
C VAL A 185 11.49 2.60 -4.62
N SER A 186 10.17 2.50 -4.52
CA SER A 186 9.23 3.58 -4.81
C SER A 186 9.25 4.66 -3.72
N ALA A 187 9.52 4.24 -2.47
CA ALA A 187 9.90 5.12 -1.37
C ALA A 187 10.51 4.33 -0.20
N HIS A 188 11.14 5.03 0.76
CA HIS A 188 11.61 4.44 2.03
C HIS A 188 10.47 3.85 2.87
N TYR A 189 9.32 4.54 2.91
CA TYR A 189 8.10 4.05 3.53
C TYR A 189 6.99 3.95 2.50
N TYR A 190 6.43 2.75 2.37
CA TYR A 190 5.23 2.49 1.59
C TYR A 190 4.15 1.81 2.44
N CYS A 191 2.93 2.32 2.37
CA CYS A 191 1.75 1.67 2.95
C CYS A 191 0.78 1.24 1.85
N ASN A 192 0.59 -0.07 1.66
CA ASN A 192 -0.31 -0.62 0.66
C ASN A 192 -1.80 -0.28 0.90
N ILE A 193 -2.20 -0.07 2.15
CA ILE A 193 -3.59 0.27 2.53
C ILE A 193 -3.88 1.74 2.25
N CYS A 194 -2.96 2.62 2.65
CA CYS A 194 -3.14 4.07 2.52
C CYS A 194 -2.68 4.63 1.18
N LYS A 195 -1.88 3.85 0.42
CA LYS A 195 -1.17 4.28 -0.80
C LYS A 195 -0.34 5.54 -0.55
N LEU A 196 0.45 5.48 0.52
CA LEU A 196 1.36 6.54 0.93
C LEU A 196 2.80 6.11 0.63
N TRP A 197 3.53 6.96 -0.08
CA TRP A 197 4.97 6.85 -0.36
C TRP A 197 5.66 8.08 0.25
N GLU A 198 6.66 7.85 1.10
CA GLU A 198 7.44 8.91 1.76
C GLU A 198 8.90 8.49 1.92
N ASN A 199 9.83 9.36 1.53
CA ASN A 199 11.28 9.18 1.64
C ASN A 199 11.88 9.92 2.85
N ARG A 200 11.19 10.94 3.38
CA ARG A 200 11.68 11.66 4.54
C ARG A 200 11.74 10.75 5.76
N LYS A 201 12.90 10.80 6.43
CA LYS A 201 13.14 10.18 7.73
C LYS A 201 12.69 11.11 8.85
#